data_AF-A0A2M8Q6K6-F1
#
_entry.id   AF-A0A2M8Q6K6-F1
#
_cell.length_a   1.000
_cell.length_b   1.000
_cell.length_c   1.000
_cell.angle_alpha   90.00
_cell.angle_beta   90.00
_cell.angle_gamma   90.00
#
_symmetry.space_group_name_H-M   'P 1'
#
loop_
_entity.id
_entity.type
_entity.pdbx_description
1 polymer ?
#
loop_
_entity_poly.entity_id
_entity_poly.type
_entity_poly.pdbx_seq_one_letter_code
_entity_poly.pdbx_strand_id
1 'polypeptide(L)'
;TGEPPQRYGNAHPSIVPYETFPTADGRIAVGIGSDAQFRKFCEAAERPELAEDERFCTNRARVEHRRTLIPLLQALFRTRTSAEWLSLLAALGIPAGPINDVPAALNSPQVRARAMVQE
;
A
#
# COMPACT_ATOMS: atom_id res chain seq x y z
N THR A 1 1.87 -26.50 17.06
CA THR A 1 0.93 -25.50 17.62
C THR A 1 0.16 -24.91 16.46
N GLY A 2 -1.09 -25.31 16.33
CA GLY A 2 -1.92 -25.05 15.14
C GLY A 2 -2.86 -23.88 15.35
N GLU A 3 -2.40 -22.67 15.02
CA GLU A 3 -3.31 -21.55 14.79
C GLU A 3 -3.69 -21.53 13.30
N PRO A 4 -5.00 -21.51 12.96
CA PRO A 4 -5.42 -21.44 11.58
C PRO A 4 -5.03 -20.06 10.98
N PRO A 5 -4.56 -20.02 9.73
CA PRO A 5 -4.14 -18.77 9.10
C PRO A 5 -5.32 -17.82 8.95
N GLN A 6 -5.19 -16.64 9.55
CA GLN A 6 -6.18 -15.58 9.50
C GLN A 6 -6.26 -15.03 8.07
N ARG A 7 -7.47 -15.01 7.48
CA ARG A 7 -7.68 -14.49 6.12
C ARG A 7 -7.53 -12.97 6.13
N TYR A 8 -6.44 -12.47 5.55
CA TYR A 8 -6.14 -11.03 5.46
C TYR A 8 -6.58 -10.38 4.13
N GLY A 9 -7.52 -10.94 3.37
CA GLY A 9 -7.96 -10.35 2.10
C GLY A 9 -6.77 -10.12 1.14
N ASN A 10 -6.65 -8.92 0.56
CA ASN A 10 -5.53 -8.54 -0.33
C ASN A 10 -4.20 -8.30 0.40
N ALA A 11 -4.14 -8.44 1.73
CA ALA A 11 -2.93 -8.15 2.48
C ALA A 11 -1.99 -9.37 2.51
N HIS A 12 -0.72 -9.14 2.12
CA HIS A 12 0.30 -10.17 2.24
C HIS A 12 0.54 -10.50 3.74
N PRO A 13 0.61 -11.79 4.13
CA PRO A 13 0.71 -12.18 5.54
C PRO A 13 2.02 -11.72 6.20
N SER A 14 3.07 -11.46 5.42
CA SER A 14 4.43 -11.23 5.96
C SER A 14 5.05 -9.86 5.64
N ILE A 15 4.40 -9.00 4.85
CA ILE A 15 4.95 -7.70 4.41
C ILE A 15 3.91 -6.61 4.63
N VAL A 16 4.27 -5.56 5.37
CA VAL A 16 3.40 -4.42 5.66
C VAL A 16 4.12 -3.09 5.37
N PRO A 17 3.48 -2.19 4.59
CA PRO A 17 2.16 -2.31 3.96
C PRO A 17 2.24 -2.97 2.58
N TYR A 18 1.37 -3.95 2.35
CA TYR A 18 1.03 -4.46 1.02
C TYR A 18 -0.48 -4.48 0.91
N GLU A 19 -1.09 -3.31 0.70
CA GLU A 19 -2.54 -3.15 0.68
C GLU A 19 -2.96 -1.88 -0.06
N THR A 20 -4.28 -1.68 -0.17
CA THR A 20 -4.87 -0.52 -0.85
C THR A 20 -5.13 0.61 0.13
N PHE A 21 -4.65 1.81 -0.18
CA PHE A 21 -4.90 3.01 0.59
C PHE A 21 -5.85 3.96 -0.14
N PRO A 22 -6.83 4.54 0.56
CA PRO A 22 -7.64 5.63 0.02
C PRO A 22 -6.78 6.89 -0.09
N THR A 23 -6.87 7.56 -1.23
CA THR A 23 -6.26 8.86 -1.47
C THR A 23 -7.33 9.96 -1.44
N ALA A 24 -6.95 11.21 -1.70
CA ALA A 24 -7.91 12.33 -1.76
C ALA A 24 -8.95 12.16 -2.89
N ASP A 25 -8.58 11.48 -3.98
CA ASP A 25 -9.36 11.39 -5.23
C ASP A 25 -9.63 9.96 -5.70
N GLY A 26 -9.15 8.94 -4.97
CA GLY A 26 -9.27 7.55 -5.40
C GLY A 26 -8.63 6.56 -4.44
N ARG A 27 -7.99 5.54 -5.00
CA ARG A 27 -7.32 4.47 -4.26
C ARG A 27 -6.07 4.02 -4.99
N ILE A 28 -5.01 3.72 -4.25
CA ILE A 28 -3.78 3.14 -4.79
C ILE A 28 -3.39 1.90 -3.98
N ALA A 29 -2.82 0.89 -4.64
CA ALA A 29 -2.10 -0.20 -4.00
C ALA A 29 -0.65 0.21 -3.76
N VAL A 30 -0.11 -0.08 -2.58
CA VAL A 30 1.27 0.22 -2.21
C VAL A 30 1.91 -1.03 -1.62
N GLY A 31 3.13 -1.34 -2.05
CA GLY A 31 3.93 -2.46 -1.53
C GLY A 31 5.28 -2.00 -1.01
N ILE A 32 5.43 -1.84 0.31
CA ILE A 32 6.72 -1.52 0.96
C ILE A 32 7.31 -2.82 1.50
N GLY A 33 8.41 -3.27 0.89
CA GLY A 33 9.01 -4.58 1.15
C GLY A 33 10.12 -4.60 2.20
N SER A 34 10.62 -3.44 2.62
CA SER A 34 11.75 -3.33 3.55
C SER A 34 11.65 -2.15 4.51
N ASP A 35 12.36 -2.24 5.63
CA ASP A 35 12.44 -1.17 6.64
C ASP A 35 13.09 0.10 6.08
N ALA A 36 14.07 -0.05 5.19
CA ALA A 36 14.70 1.06 4.49
C ALA A 36 13.71 1.81 3.58
N GLN A 37 12.86 1.07 2.84
CA GLN A 37 11.80 1.69 2.04
C GLN A 37 10.75 2.36 2.93
N PHE A 38 10.38 1.75 4.06
CA PHE A 38 9.42 2.34 4.99
C PHE A 38 9.93 3.65 5.57
N ARG A 39 11.21 3.71 5.97
CA ARG A 39 11.85 4.94 6.47
C ARG A 39 11.85 6.04 5.41
N LYS A 40 12.32 5.73 4.19
CA LYS A 40 12.34 6.69 3.08
C LYS A 40 10.93 7.20 2.74
N PHE A 41 9.93 6.32 2.78
CA PHE A 41 8.54 6.71 2.61
C PHE A 41 8.08 7.67 3.71
N CYS A 42 8.35 7.37 4.98
CA CYS A 42 7.95 8.23 6.10
C CYS A 42 8.61 9.61 6.02
N GLU A 43 9.88 9.68 5.66
CA GLU A 43 10.60 10.95 5.43
C GLU A 43 9.96 11.76 4.29
N ALA A 44 9.75 11.15 3.11
CA ALA A 44 9.13 11.82 1.97
C ALA A 44 7.65 12.17 2.18
N ALA A 45 6.95 11.41 3.01
CA ALA A 45 5.58 11.68 3.41
C ALA A 45 5.47 12.73 4.52
N GLU A 46 6.60 13.33 4.95
CA GLU A 46 6.67 14.33 6.02
C GLU A 46 6.18 13.80 7.38
N ARG A 47 6.35 12.49 7.61
CA ARG A 47 5.98 11.78 8.84
C ARG A 47 7.14 10.91 9.37
N PRO A 48 8.35 11.46 9.54
CA PRO A 48 9.52 10.67 9.94
C PRO A 48 9.34 9.94 11.28
N GLU A 49 8.50 10.48 12.17
CA GLU A 49 8.23 9.89 13.48
C GLU A 49 7.59 8.50 13.38
N LEU A 50 6.89 8.19 12.27
CA LEU A 50 6.36 6.84 12.03
C LEU A 50 7.47 5.82 11.81
N ALA A 51 8.64 6.20 11.28
CA ALA A 51 9.76 5.29 11.10
C ALA A 51 10.63 5.14 12.36
N GLU A 52 10.53 6.10 13.29
CA GLU A 52 11.25 6.11 14.56
C GLU A 52 10.46 5.40 15.68
N ASP A 53 9.14 5.30 15.55
CA ASP A 53 8.28 4.58 16.48
C ASP A 53 8.67 3.10 16.55
N GLU A 54 8.97 2.59 17.75
CA GLU A 54 9.34 1.19 17.99
C GLU A 54 8.28 0.21 17.49
N ARG A 55 7.03 0.64 17.39
CA ARG A 55 5.91 -0.14 16.86
C ARG A 55 5.98 -0.33 15.35
N PHE A 56 6.72 0.50 14.62
CA PHE A 56 6.69 0.53 13.15
C PHE A 56 8.07 0.52 12.49
N CYS A 57 9.15 0.69 13.26
CA CYS A 57 10.51 0.78 12.75
C CYS A 57 11.01 -0.49 12.04
N THR A 58 10.47 -1.66 12.39
CA THR A 58 10.79 -2.95 11.75
C THR A 58 9.56 -3.61 11.14
N ASN A 59 9.74 -4.42 10.09
CA ASN A 59 8.63 -5.13 9.45
C ASN A 59 7.89 -6.03 10.44
N ARG A 60 8.62 -6.71 11.35
CA ARG A 60 8.02 -7.52 12.41
C ARG A 60 7.09 -6.69 13.29
N ALA A 61 7.57 -5.52 13.74
CA ALA A 61 6.76 -4.60 14.53
C ALA A 61 5.55 -4.07 13.73
N ARG A 62 5.72 -3.70 12.46
CA ARG A 62 4.60 -3.29 11.59
C ARG A 62 3.54 -4.37 11.41
N VAL A 63 3.95 -5.64 11.35
CA VAL A 63 3.01 -6.78 11.28
C VAL A 63 2.23 -6.92 12.59
N GLU A 64 2.92 -6.86 13.74
CA GLU A 64 2.31 -6.96 15.07
C GLU A 64 1.36 -5.79 15.36
N HIS A 65 1.76 -4.58 14.97
CA HIS A 65 0.99 -3.35 15.17
C HIS A 65 0.21 -2.90 13.94
N ARG A 66 -0.07 -3.83 13.00
CA ARG A 66 -0.79 -3.53 11.75
C ARG A 66 -2.09 -2.78 12.01
N ARG A 67 -2.89 -3.21 13.00
CA ARG A 67 -4.17 -2.59 13.36
C ARG A 67 -4.04 -1.13 13.81
N THR A 68 -2.87 -0.74 14.29
CA THR A 68 -2.55 0.65 14.68
C THR A 68 -1.96 1.43 13.50
N LEU A 69 -1.05 0.81 12.74
CA LEU A 69 -0.36 1.47 11.63
C LEU A 69 -1.31 1.80 10.47
N ILE A 70 -2.18 0.87 10.08
CA ILE A 70 -3.00 1.02 8.88
C ILE A 70 -3.95 2.22 8.94
N PRO A 71 -4.68 2.48 10.04
CA PRO A 71 -5.49 3.70 10.15
C PRO A 71 -4.66 4.99 10.02
N LEU A 72 -3.44 5.03 10.57
CA LEU A 72 -2.53 6.18 10.45
C LEU A 72 -2.11 6.42 9.00
N LEU A 73 -1.74 5.35 8.31
CA LEU A 73 -1.40 5.41 6.89
C LEU A 73 -2.61 5.77 6.03
N GLN A 74 -3.79 5.23 6.31
CA GLN A 74 -5.01 5.60 5.59
C GLN A 74 -5.35 7.08 5.75
N ALA A 75 -5.20 7.64 6.95
CA ALA A 75 -5.38 9.08 7.16
C ALA A 75 -4.34 9.89 6.39
N LEU A 76 -3.08 9.44 6.39
CA LEU A 76 -2.00 10.06 5.62
C LEU A 76 -2.25 10.02 4.12
N PHE A 77 -2.59 8.87 3.55
CA PHE A 77 -2.83 8.76 2.10
C PHE A 77 -3.99 9.65 1.62
N ARG A 78 -4.98 9.95 2.48
CA ARG A 78 -6.07 10.87 2.13
C ARG A 78 -5.64 12.34 1.98
N THR A 79 -4.43 12.73 2.39
CA THR A 79 -3.99 14.14 2.33
C THR A 79 -3.51 14.59 0.94
N ARG A 80 -3.25 13.65 0.03
CA ARG A 80 -2.78 13.94 -1.34
C ARG A 80 -3.54 13.08 -2.36
N THR A 81 -3.52 13.53 -3.61
CA THR A 81 -4.10 12.80 -4.74
C THR A 81 -3.35 11.52 -5.06
N SER A 82 -3.98 10.63 -5.81
CA SER A 82 -3.36 9.39 -6.30
C SER A 82 -2.13 9.68 -7.13
N ALA A 83 -2.18 10.71 -7.99
CA ALA A 83 -1.07 11.11 -8.85
C ALA A 83 0.16 11.59 -8.05
N GLU A 84 -0.06 12.38 -7.00
CA GLU A 84 1.01 12.87 -6.12
C GLU A 84 1.68 11.71 -5.37
N TRP A 85 0.89 10.79 -4.82
CA TRP A 85 1.43 9.60 -4.15
C TRP A 85 2.18 8.68 -5.11
N LEU A 86 1.64 8.40 -6.29
CA LEU A 86 2.31 7.57 -7.28
C LEU A 86 3.65 8.18 -7.72
N SER A 87 3.68 9.50 -7.93
CA SER A 87 4.92 10.21 -8.29
C SER A 87 5.97 10.13 -7.17
N LEU A 88 5.54 10.36 -5.92
CA LEU A 88 6.41 10.26 -4.75
C LEU A 88 6.95 8.84 -4.57
N LEU A 89 6.09 7.83 -4.63
CA LEU A 89 6.47 6.42 -4.44
C LEU A 89 7.38 5.94 -5.58
N ALA A 90 7.13 6.35 -6.82
CA ALA A 90 8.00 6.07 -7.96
C ALA A 90 9.40 6.67 -7.78
N ALA A 91 9.50 7.91 -7.29
CA ALA A 91 10.79 8.55 -7.02
C ALA A 91 11.61 7.82 -5.93
N LEU A 92 10.94 7.09 -5.03
CA LEU A 92 11.56 6.27 -3.99
C LEU A 92 11.84 4.83 -4.44
N GLY A 93 11.43 4.44 -5.65
CA GLY A 93 11.49 3.05 -6.12
C GLY A 93 10.57 2.11 -5.33
N ILE A 94 9.47 2.63 -4.78
CA ILE A 94 8.46 1.85 -4.05
C ILE A 94 7.36 1.43 -5.03
N PRO A 95 7.09 0.12 -5.19
CA PRO A 95 6.00 -0.35 -6.04
C PRO A 95 4.64 0.18 -5.58
N ALA A 96 3.95 0.88 -6.48
CA ALA A 96 2.59 1.37 -6.28
C ALA A 96 1.82 1.49 -7.60
N GLY A 97 0.49 1.40 -7.53
CA GLY A 97 -0.37 1.52 -8.72
C GLY A 97 -1.81 1.90 -8.37
N PRO A 98 -2.54 2.56 -9.29
CA PRO A 98 -3.94 2.91 -9.07
C PRO A 98 -4.82 1.66 -8.98
N ILE A 99 -5.83 1.69 -8.10
CA ILE A 99 -6.92 0.71 -8.12
C ILE A 99 -8.03 1.31 -8.98
N ASN A 100 -8.20 0.76 -10.17
CA ASN A 100 -9.33 1.09 -11.02
C ASN A 100 -10.57 0.39 -10.44
N ASP A 101 -11.54 1.16 -9.93
CA ASP A 101 -12.84 0.60 -9.58
C ASP A 101 -13.49 -0.03 -10.83
N VAL A 102 -14.26 -1.10 -10.63
CA VAL A 102 -14.77 -2.00 -11.69
C VAL A 102 -15.50 -1.30 -12.87
N PRO A 103 -16.10 -0.09 -12.79
CA PRO A 103 -16.60 0.59 -14.00
C PRO A 103 -15.49 1.13 -14.93
N ALA A 104 -14.27 1.35 -14.43
CA ALA A 104 -13.14 1.89 -15.20
C ALA A 104 -12.34 0.79 -15.94
N ALA A 105 -12.58 -0.49 -15.65
CA ALA A 105 -11.92 -1.61 -16.32
C ALA A 105 -12.39 -1.82 -17.78
N LEU A 106 -13.55 -1.29 -18.17
CA LEU A 106 -14.13 -1.51 -19.49
C LEU A 106 -13.65 -0.54 -20.59
N ASN A 107 -12.91 0.53 -20.26
CA ASN A 107 -12.46 1.52 -21.24
C ASN A 107 -10.94 1.71 -21.33
N SER A 108 -10.14 0.83 -20.72
CA SER A 108 -8.68 0.87 -20.92
C SER A 108 -8.25 0.05 -22.15
N PRO A 109 -7.44 0.62 -23.08
CA PRO A 109 -6.84 -0.11 -24.20
C PRO A 109 -6.00 -1.33 -23.78
N GLN A 110 -5.63 -1.46 -22.51
CA GLN A 110 -4.84 -2.58 -22.00
C GLN A 110 -5.61 -3.91 -21.90
N VAL A 111 -6.94 -3.93 -22.03
CA VAL A 111 -7.75 -5.17 -21.94
C VAL A 111 -7.79 -5.94 -23.27
N ARG A 112 -7.51 -5.30 -24.42
CA ARG A 112 -7.58 -5.96 -25.74
C ARG A 112 -6.34 -6.78 -26.13
N ALA A 113 -5.27 -6.76 -25.34
CA ALA A 113 -4.01 -7.43 -25.69
C ALA A 113 -3.79 -8.79 -24.98
N ARG A 114 -4.64 -9.18 -24.02
CA ARG A 114 -4.50 -10.46 -23.30
C ARG A 114 -5.83 -11.18 -23.25
N ALA A 115 -6.06 -12.03 -24.24
CA ALA A 115 -7.18 -12.96 -24.34
C ALA A 115 -7.24 -13.93 -23.15
N MET A 116 -7.73 -13.47 -22.00
CA MET A 116 -7.96 -14.27 -20.79
C MET A 116 -9.42 -14.12 -20.36
N VAL A 117 -10.33 -14.58 -21.23
CA VAL A 117 -11.66 -15.04 -20.82
C VAL A 117 -11.77 -16.46 -21.32
N GLN A 118 -11.96 -17.40 -20.42
CA GLN A 118 -12.52 -18.71 -20.73
C GLN A 118 -13.61 -19.00 -19.71
N GLU A 119 -14.71 -19.56 -20.22
CA GLU A 119 -16.00 -19.80 -19.55
C GLU A 119 -15.92 -20.57 -18.22
#